data_AF-A0AAW2HMD8-F1
#
_entry.id   AF-A0AAW2HMD8-F1
#
_cell.length_a   1.000
_cell.length_b   1.000
_cell.length_c   1.000
_cell.angle_alpha   90.00
_cell.angle_beta   90.00
_cell.angle_gamma   90.00
#
_symmetry.space_group_name_H-M   'P 1'
#
loop_
_entity.id
_entity.type
_entity.pdbx_description
1 polymer ?
#
loop_
_entity_poly.entity_id
_entity_poly.type
_entity_poly.pdbx_seq_one_letter_code
_entity_poly.pdbx_strand_id
1 'polypeptide(L)'
;MSLYFESLKPIEATPMKKWEENTLVYRGTMDARVDECMSVRNNSRRLRYETELTKSWDLYYNNMKLENRVYEIEKLILYAETMLPQIQTEKKLLDEEKFMVEQLLVNCDTWIEVCMTSMNILDRKLPKENTRDDQAILETKKEVALLEEEKKNLKEKCLTAWDMASRLEMMETRIGLNLEFKKEVLFTDKRCLAICKADTGVSYKVDPLKGPKKMLTIEEWAREVYNLVELSQQEITSSTKLREQMLRARANTITRYTVQFDVTDYEFRKRIYQINREKNECQYQIKRVTELIAQTEGEIERAELFLKNVRDDLKCAETRCADRFFRPEVDATMDEPYYGINEEVVHLRERVQELEKQLVALRDFRNRMEADQYTLKTEEVSKNTSLQVELQALDVRLAGRDDPKKLYGYSADVLASRMVRQLPPPFVQYSNKK
;
A
#
# COMPACT_ATOMS: atom_id res chain seq x y z
N MET A 1 -16.14 18.40 -132.30
CA MET A 1 -17.15 18.38 -131.22
C MET A 1 -17.60 19.81 -130.98
N SER A 2 -18.80 20.15 -131.46
CA SER A 2 -19.43 21.46 -131.26
C SER A 2 -19.99 21.51 -129.84
N LEU A 3 -19.50 22.44 -129.02
CA LEU A 3 -20.07 22.75 -127.70
C LEU A 3 -21.22 23.74 -127.90
N TYR A 4 -22.44 23.24 -127.77
CA TYR A 4 -23.67 24.03 -127.74
C TYR A 4 -23.72 24.83 -126.44
N PHE A 5 -23.60 26.16 -126.50
CA PHE A 5 -23.95 27.04 -125.40
C PHE A 5 -25.45 27.33 -125.46
N GLU A 6 -26.17 27.00 -124.39
CA GLU A 6 -27.59 27.31 -124.22
C GLU A 6 -27.82 28.83 -124.29
N SER A 7 -28.82 29.26 -125.08
CA SER A 7 -29.16 30.68 -125.23
C SER A 7 -29.74 31.23 -123.91
N LEU A 8 -29.07 32.20 -123.33
CA LEU A 8 -29.57 32.99 -122.21
C LEU A 8 -30.88 33.69 -122.62
N LYS A 9 -31.99 33.32 -121.96
CA LYS A 9 -33.29 34.00 -122.16
C LYS A 9 -33.15 35.49 -121.78
N PRO A 10 -33.84 36.41 -122.47
CA PRO A 10 -33.84 37.83 -122.11
C PRO A 10 -34.31 38.00 -120.66
N ILE A 11 -33.53 38.73 -119.85
CA ILE A 11 -33.90 39.05 -118.47
C ILE A 11 -35.06 40.04 -118.53
N GLU A 12 -36.17 39.73 -117.85
CA GLU A 12 -37.32 40.63 -117.74
C GLU A 12 -36.89 41.97 -117.11
N ALA A 13 -37.09 43.08 -117.82
CA ALA A 13 -36.75 44.40 -117.34
C ALA A 13 -37.72 44.82 -116.21
N THR A 14 -37.20 45.08 -115.02
CA THR A 14 -38.00 45.55 -113.88
C THR A 14 -38.34 47.04 -114.05
N PRO A 15 -39.60 47.46 -113.83
CA PRO A 15 -39.97 48.88 -113.87
C PRO A 15 -39.18 49.69 -112.83
N MET A 16 -38.72 50.90 -113.17
CA MET A 16 -37.90 51.75 -112.30
C MET A 16 -38.49 51.93 -110.89
N LYS A 17 -39.80 52.18 -110.81
CA LYS A 17 -40.51 52.31 -109.53
C LYS A 17 -40.44 51.04 -108.66
N LYS A 18 -40.53 49.86 -109.28
CA LYS A 18 -40.40 48.56 -108.59
C LYS A 18 -38.96 48.29 -108.16
N TRP A 19 -37.97 48.76 -108.93
CA TRP A 19 -36.56 48.73 -108.53
C TRP A 19 -36.29 49.65 -107.33
N GLU A 20 -36.86 50.87 -107.32
CA GLU A 20 -36.77 51.80 -106.18
C GLU A 20 -37.43 51.23 -104.92
N GLU A 21 -38.64 50.65 -105.04
CA GLU A 21 -39.34 49.95 -103.95
C GLU A 21 -38.52 48.75 -103.43
N ASN A 22 -38.00 47.90 -104.32
CA ASN A 22 -37.15 46.77 -103.91
C ASN A 22 -35.86 47.25 -103.24
N THR A 23 -35.23 48.31 -103.73
CA THR A 23 -34.01 48.89 -103.15
C THR A 23 -34.27 49.46 -101.76
N LEU A 24 -35.43 50.10 -101.54
CA LEU A 24 -35.86 50.58 -100.22
C LEU A 24 -36.14 49.40 -99.26
N VAL A 25 -36.78 48.33 -99.72
CA VAL A 25 -37.00 47.11 -98.93
C VAL A 25 -35.68 46.44 -98.55
N TYR A 26 -34.73 46.32 -99.49
CA TYR A 26 -33.39 45.80 -99.21
C TYR A 26 -32.65 46.68 -98.20
N ARG A 27 -32.73 48.01 -98.34
CA ARG A 27 -32.12 48.93 -97.38
C ARG A 27 -32.73 48.78 -95.98
N GLY A 28 -34.06 48.78 -95.85
CA GLY A 28 -34.74 48.58 -94.57
C GLY A 28 -34.44 47.21 -93.95
N THR A 29 -34.29 46.15 -94.76
CA THR A 29 -33.88 44.82 -94.30
C THR A 29 -32.42 44.82 -93.81
N MET A 30 -31.53 45.54 -94.49
CA MET A 30 -30.13 45.66 -94.08
C MET A 30 -29.98 46.51 -92.82
N ASP A 31 -30.71 47.61 -92.70
CA ASP A 31 -30.73 48.44 -91.50
C ASP A 31 -31.24 47.64 -90.29
N ALA A 32 -32.34 46.88 -90.44
CA ALA A 32 -32.83 45.96 -89.40
C ALA A 32 -31.81 44.88 -89.01
N ARG A 33 -31.10 44.30 -89.99
CA ARG A 33 -30.01 43.31 -89.73
C ARG A 33 -28.81 43.93 -89.05
N VAL A 34 -28.48 45.19 -89.37
CA VAL A 34 -27.41 45.94 -88.72
C VAL A 34 -27.80 46.18 -87.26
N ASP A 35 -29.02 46.62 -86.97
CA ASP A 35 -29.52 46.83 -85.61
C ASP A 35 -29.56 45.53 -84.80
N GLU A 36 -30.02 44.42 -85.40
CA GLU A 36 -29.99 43.08 -84.79
C GLU A 36 -28.54 42.65 -84.48
N CYS A 37 -27.62 42.83 -85.43
CA CYS A 37 -26.20 42.53 -85.24
C CYS A 37 -25.59 43.39 -84.12
N MET A 38 -25.89 44.69 -84.07
CA MET A 38 -25.44 45.57 -82.99
C MET A 38 -26.01 45.12 -81.64
N SER A 39 -27.29 44.77 -81.58
CA SER A 39 -27.94 44.27 -80.37
C SER A 39 -27.30 42.97 -79.87
N VAL A 40 -27.11 41.97 -80.73
CA VAL A 40 -26.45 40.70 -80.37
C VAL A 40 -25.01 40.91 -79.93
N ARG A 41 -24.24 41.76 -80.62
CA ARG A 41 -22.86 42.10 -80.24
C ARG A 41 -22.80 42.83 -78.90
N ASN A 42 -23.72 43.77 -78.66
CA ASN A 42 -23.80 44.50 -77.40
C ASN A 42 -24.22 43.59 -76.24
N ASN A 43 -25.19 42.71 -76.45
CA ASN A 43 -25.60 41.69 -75.47
C ASN A 43 -24.47 40.71 -75.18
N SER A 44 -23.74 40.25 -76.20
CA SER A 44 -22.56 39.38 -76.02
C SER A 44 -21.45 40.09 -75.24
N ARG A 45 -21.18 41.37 -75.54
CA ARG A 45 -20.22 42.18 -74.77
C ARG A 45 -20.67 42.33 -73.32
N ARG A 46 -21.92 42.70 -73.08
CA ARG A 46 -22.50 42.83 -71.75
C ARG A 46 -22.37 41.52 -70.96
N LEU A 47 -22.79 40.39 -71.55
CA LEU A 47 -22.71 39.07 -70.93
C LEU A 47 -21.27 38.70 -70.56
N ARG A 48 -20.29 38.95 -71.44
CA ARG A 48 -18.87 38.69 -71.13
C ARG A 48 -18.37 39.54 -69.96
N TYR A 49 -18.72 40.84 -69.93
CA TYR A 49 -18.31 41.72 -68.83
C TYR A 49 -18.99 41.35 -67.51
N GLU A 50 -20.30 41.10 -67.53
CA GLU A 50 -21.06 40.65 -66.35
C GLU A 50 -20.52 39.32 -65.82
N THR A 51 -20.22 38.37 -66.71
CA THR A 51 -19.66 37.06 -66.34
C THR A 51 -18.27 37.19 -65.74
N GLU A 52 -17.38 37.98 -66.36
CA GLU A 52 -16.01 38.14 -65.85
C GLU A 52 -15.99 38.86 -64.50
N LEU A 53 -16.84 39.89 -64.34
CA LEU A 53 -17.00 40.61 -63.07
C LEU A 53 -17.53 39.67 -61.98
N THR A 54 -18.64 38.98 -62.25
CA THR A 54 -19.28 38.06 -61.29
C THR A 54 -18.32 36.96 -60.88
N LYS A 55 -17.68 36.29 -61.85
CA LYS A 55 -16.68 35.25 -61.63
C LYS A 55 -15.50 35.76 -60.80
N SER A 56 -14.96 36.94 -61.10
CA SER A 56 -13.82 37.49 -60.37
C SER A 56 -14.17 37.77 -58.91
N TRP A 57 -15.34 38.35 -58.65
CA TRP A 57 -15.81 38.62 -57.29
C TRP A 57 -16.16 37.36 -56.53
N ASP A 58 -16.89 36.42 -57.14
CA ASP A 58 -17.24 35.14 -56.53
C ASP A 58 -15.99 34.34 -56.14
N LEU A 59 -14.99 34.28 -57.04
CA LEU A 59 -13.71 33.63 -56.75
C LEU A 59 -13.00 34.31 -55.58
N TYR A 60 -12.92 35.64 -55.60
CA TYR A 60 -12.28 36.41 -54.52
C TYR A 60 -12.96 36.18 -53.17
N TYR A 61 -14.28 36.37 -53.07
CA TYR A 61 -15.02 36.22 -51.82
C TYR A 61 -15.02 34.78 -51.29
N ASN A 62 -15.12 33.78 -52.16
CA ASN A 62 -15.09 32.39 -51.73
C ASN A 62 -13.69 31.95 -51.30
N ASN A 63 -12.63 32.42 -51.96
CA ASN A 63 -11.26 32.19 -51.50
C ASN A 63 -11.01 32.86 -50.14
N MET A 64 -11.46 34.10 -49.93
CA MET A 64 -11.38 34.76 -48.62
C MET A 64 -12.12 33.98 -47.52
N LYS A 65 -13.31 33.44 -47.80
CA LYS A 65 -14.06 32.59 -46.84
C LYS A 65 -13.31 31.29 -46.54
N LEU A 66 -12.69 30.69 -47.55
CA LEU A 66 -11.92 29.45 -47.40
C LEU A 66 -10.61 29.67 -46.63
N GLU A 67 -9.92 30.79 -46.86
CA GLU A 67 -8.75 31.23 -46.08
C GLU A 67 -9.10 31.40 -44.60
N ASN A 68 -10.20 32.11 -44.30
CA ASN A 68 -10.69 32.25 -42.93
C ASN A 68 -10.98 30.88 -42.31
N ARG A 69 -11.58 29.96 -43.08
CA ARG A 69 -11.89 28.61 -42.60
C ARG A 69 -10.64 27.80 -42.28
N VAL A 70 -9.63 27.84 -43.15
CA VAL A 70 -8.31 27.21 -42.92
C VAL A 70 -7.72 27.70 -41.60
N TYR A 71 -7.73 29.02 -41.37
CA TYR A 71 -7.23 29.62 -40.14
C TYR A 71 -8.01 29.20 -38.89
N GLU A 72 -9.34 29.11 -38.96
CA GLU A 72 -10.17 28.61 -37.86
C GLU A 72 -9.86 27.15 -37.51
N ILE A 73 -9.70 26.30 -38.52
CA ILE A 73 -9.40 24.88 -38.32
C ILE A 73 -8.01 24.73 -37.69
N GLU A 74 -7.00 25.48 -38.16
CA GLU A 74 -5.65 25.48 -37.57
C GLU A 74 -5.67 25.85 -36.08
N LYS A 75 -6.44 26.89 -35.71
CA LYS A 75 -6.60 27.29 -34.31
C LYS A 75 -7.21 26.18 -33.46
N LEU A 76 -8.25 25.52 -33.96
CA LEU A 76 -8.94 24.47 -33.21
C LEU A 76 -8.09 23.21 -33.07
N ILE A 77 -7.32 22.86 -34.11
CA ILE A 77 -6.32 21.78 -34.04
C ILE A 77 -5.28 22.12 -32.97
N LEU A 78 -4.68 23.32 -33.04
CA LEU A 78 -3.66 23.73 -32.07
C LEU A 78 -4.21 23.69 -30.63
N TYR A 79 -5.43 24.16 -30.43
CA TYR A 79 -6.09 24.13 -29.12
C TYR A 79 -6.23 22.71 -28.56
N ALA A 80 -6.77 21.77 -29.36
CA ALA A 80 -6.97 20.39 -28.92
C ALA A 80 -5.66 19.57 -28.84
N GLU A 81 -4.66 19.87 -29.67
CA GLU A 81 -3.35 19.21 -29.63
C GLU A 81 -2.64 19.39 -28.29
N THR A 82 -2.90 20.49 -27.57
CA THR A 82 -2.31 20.72 -26.25
C THR A 82 -2.71 19.68 -25.21
N MET A 83 -3.85 18.98 -25.39
CA MET A 83 -4.37 18.01 -24.42
C MET A 83 -3.65 16.67 -24.47
N LEU A 84 -3.21 16.21 -25.64
CA LEU A 84 -2.54 14.91 -25.79
C LEU A 84 -1.31 14.73 -24.86
N PRO A 85 -0.30 15.63 -24.87
CA PRO A 85 0.85 15.48 -23.99
C PRO A 85 0.48 15.57 -22.50
N GLN A 86 -0.57 16.32 -22.16
CA GLN A 86 -1.04 16.43 -20.78
C GLN A 86 -1.68 15.12 -20.31
N ILE A 87 -2.55 14.52 -21.12
CA ILE A 87 -3.14 13.20 -20.82
C ILE A 87 -2.05 12.13 -20.70
N GLN A 88 -1.10 12.09 -21.64
CA GLN A 88 0.00 11.14 -21.62
C GLN A 88 0.87 11.27 -20.36
N THR A 89 1.17 12.51 -19.96
CA THR A 89 1.92 12.77 -18.72
C THR A 89 1.12 12.33 -17.50
N GLU A 90 -0.18 12.66 -17.47
CA GLU A 90 -1.06 12.31 -16.36
C GLU A 90 -1.20 10.78 -16.20
N LYS A 91 -1.35 10.04 -17.31
CA LYS A 91 -1.38 8.56 -17.33
C LYS A 91 -0.12 7.98 -16.72
N LYS A 92 1.07 8.42 -17.17
CA LYS A 92 2.36 7.93 -16.64
C LYS A 92 2.47 8.13 -15.14
N LEU A 93 2.18 9.34 -14.67
CA LEU A 93 2.23 9.66 -13.25
C LEU A 93 1.18 8.89 -12.42
N LEU A 94 -0.01 8.61 -12.98
CA LEU A 94 -1.02 7.77 -12.33
C LEU A 94 -0.55 6.31 -12.22
N ASP A 95 0.06 5.78 -13.28
CA ASP A 95 0.63 4.42 -13.29
C ASP A 95 1.78 4.29 -12.29
N GLU A 96 2.66 5.30 -12.18
CA GLU A 96 3.72 5.36 -11.18
C GLU A 96 3.16 5.32 -9.74
N GLU A 97 2.18 6.17 -9.43
CA GLU A 97 1.57 6.18 -8.09
C GLU A 97 0.81 4.87 -7.79
N LYS A 98 0.13 4.29 -8.77
CA LYS A 98 -0.51 2.99 -8.65
C LYS A 98 0.51 1.90 -8.35
N PHE A 99 1.61 1.84 -9.09
CA PHE A 99 2.68 0.88 -8.86
C PHE A 99 3.25 0.99 -7.44
N MET A 100 3.47 2.21 -6.94
CA MET A 100 3.95 2.42 -5.57
C MET A 100 2.94 1.96 -4.50
N VAL A 101 1.63 2.09 -4.76
CA VAL A 101 0.60 1.54 -3.87
C VAL A 101 0.56 0.01 -3.93
N GLU A 102 0.73 -0.59 -5.10
CA GLU A 102 0.83 -2.04 -5.27
C GLU A 102 2.06 -2.61 -4.53
N GLN A 103 3.21 -1.92 -4.58
CA GLN A 103 4.37 -2.29 -3.77
C GLN A 103 4.06 -2.21 -2.26
N LEU A 104 3.36 -1.16 -1.80
CA LEU A 104 2.96 -1.08 -0.40
C LEU A 104 1.99 -2.21 -0.02
N LEU A 105 1.09 -2.63 -0.90
CA LEU A 105 0.22 -3.78 -0.66
C LEU A 105 1.02 -5.06 -0.42
N VAL A 106 2.06 -5.31 -1.22
CA VAL A 106 2.98 -6.44 -1.02
C VAL A 106 3.69 -6.32 0.33
N ASN A 107 4.17 -5.12 0.69
CA ASN A 107 4.78 -4.90 2.00
C ASN A 107 3.80 -5.18 3.15
N CYS A 108 2.54 -4.76 3.03
CA CYS A 108 1.51 -5.08 4.02
C CYS A 108 1.33 -6.60 4.19
N ASP A 109 1.33 -7.37 3.11
CA ASP A 109 1.26 -8.84 3.18
C ASP A 109 2.48 -9.42 3.92
N THR A 110 3.68 -8.92 3.64
CA THR A 110 4.89 -9.35 4.38
C THR A 110 4.83 -8.97 5.87
N TRP A 111 4.33 -7.79 6.21
CA TRP A 111 4.19 -7.36 7.60
C TRP A 111 3.14 -8.19 8.36
N ILE A 112 2.05 -8.58 7.70
CA ILE A 112 1.06 -9.51 8.26
C ILE A 112 1.70 -10.87 8.50
N GLU A 113 2.46 -11.40 7.55
CA GLU A 113 3.17 -12.68 7.71
C GLU A 113 4.15 -12.64 8.90
N VAL A 114 4.89 -11.54 9.07
CA VAL A 114 5.77 -11.31 10.22
C VAL A 114 4.98 -11.30 11.54
N CYS A 115 3.81 -10.66 11.57
CA CYS A 115 2.94 -10.70 12.76
C CYS A 115 2.44 -12.12 13.05
N MET A 116 1.98 -12.84 12.02
CA MET A 116 1.48 -14.21 12.17
C MET A 116 2.56 -15.18 12.62
N THR A 117 3.76 -15.09 12.03
CA THR A 117 4.92 -15.91 12.43
C THR A 117 5.34 -15.61 13.87
N SER A 118 5.34 -14.34 14.28
CA SER A 118 5.61 -13.98 15.68
C SER A 118 4.59 -14.59 16.64
N MET A 119 3.29 -14.56 16.31
CA MET A 119 2.25 -15.20 17.13
C MET A 119 2.40 -16.73 17.17
N ASN A 120 2.70 -17.37 16.04
CA ASN A 120 2.95 -18.82 15.98
C ASN A 120 4.16 -19.24 16.82
N ILE A 121 5.17 -18.37 16.96
CA ILE A 121 6.29 -18.60 17.89
C ILE A 121 5.79 -18.53 19.33
N LEU A 122 4.98 -17.52 19.67
CA LEU A 122 4.41 -17.37 21.01
C LEU A 122 3.49 -18.53 21.43
N ASP A 123 2.84 -19.21 20.48
CA ASP A 123 2.05 -20.42 20.77
C ASP A 123 2.90 -21.59 21.31
N ARG A 124 4.23 -21.51 21.19
CA ARG A 124 5.18 -22.48 21.76
C ARG A 124 5.47 -22.25 23.25
N LYS A 125 4.87 -21.22 23.87
CA LYS A 125 4.99 -20.99 25.32
C LYS A 125 4.47 -22.20 26.09
N LEU A 126 5.12 -22.51 27.21
CA LEU A 126 4.66 -23.55 28.12
C LEU A 126 3.30 -23.16 28.74
N PRO A 127 2.41 -24.12 29.05
CA PRO A 127 1.08 -23.83 29.56
C PRO A 127 1.05 -22.92 30.80
N LYS A 128 2.05 -23.03 31.68
CA LYS A 128 2.17 -22.19 32.89
C LYS A 128 2.53 -20.72 32.59
N GLU A 129 3.18 -20.46 31.45
CA GLU A 129 3.60 -19.12 31.02
C GLU A 129 2.62 -18.48 30.03
N ASN A 130 1.64 -19.26 29.55
CA ASN A 130 0.61 -18.82 28.63
C ASN A 130 -0.50 -18.09 29.38
N THR A 131 -0.43 -16.77 29.41
CA THR A 131 -1.42 -15.89 30.02
C THR A 131 -2.45 -15.43 29.00
N ARG A 132 -3.74 -15.50 29.35
CA ARG A 132 -4.85 -15.05 28.48
C ARG A 132 -4.76 -13.57 28.08
N ASP A 133 -4.26 -12.74 28.99
CA ASP A 133 -4.20 -11.28 28.84
C ASP A 133 -2.79 -10.80 28.47
N ASP A 134 -2.06 -11.57 27.65
CA ASP A 134 -0.74 -11.16 27.17
C ASP A 134 -0.86 -9.95 26.22
N GLN A 135 -0.43 -8.79 26.72
CA GLN A 135 -0.53 -7.54 25.98
C GLN A 135 0.25 -7.57 24.66
N ALA A 136 1.39 -8.27 24.60
CA ALA A 136 2.17 -8.36 23.36
C ALA A 136 1.38 -9.09 22.25
N ILE A 137 0.65 -10.14 22.61
CA ILE A 137 -0.25 -10.87 21.69
C ILE A 137 -1.42 -9.98 21.25
N LEU A 138 -2.04 -9.26 22.19
CA LEU A 138 -3.17 -8.38 21.91
C LEU A 138 -2.78 -7.23 20.97
N GLU A 139 -1.64 -6.58 21.20
CA GLU A 139 -1.13 -5.54 20.31
C GLU A 139 -0.71 -6.09 18.95
N THR A 140 -0.15 -7.30 18.87
CA THR A 140 0.15 -7.97 17.59
C THR A 140 -1.14 -8.26 16.79
N LYS A 141 -2.23 -8.66 17.45
CA LYS A 141 -3.54 -8.83 16.79
C LYS A 141 -4.11 -7.51 16.28
N LYS A 142 -3.96 -6.42 17.03
CA LYS A 142 -4.35 -5.07 16.58
C LYS A 142 -3.54 -4.64 15.36
N GLU A 143 -2.25 -4.95 15.32
CA GLU A 143 -1.38 -4.69 14.17
C GLU A 143 -1.86 -5.42 12.92
N VAL A 144 -2.20 -6.70 13.01
CA VAL A 144 -2.79 -7.46 11.88
C VAL A 144 -4.11 -6.86 11.43
N ALA A 145 -5.01 -6.52 12.36
CA ALA A 145 -6.30 -5.93 12.03
C ALA A 145 -6.16 -4.57 11.33
N LEU A 146 -5.24 -3.73 11.79
CA LEU A 146 -4.91 -2.44 11.17
C LEU A 146 -4.37 -2.64 9.75
N LEU A 147 -3.44 -3.58 9.56
CA LEU A 147 -2.88 -3.87 8.25
C LEU A 147 -3.93 -4.39 7.26
N GLU A 148 -4.84 -5.27 7.68
CA GLU A 148 -5.94 -5.74 6.82
C GLU A 148 -6.92 -4.62 6.45
N GLU A 149 -7.24 -3.72 7.39
CA GLU A 149 -8.05 -2.52 7.11
C GLU A 149 -7.39 -1.63 6.05
N GLU A 150 -6.11 -1.31 6.24
CA GLU A 150 -5.33 -0.49 5.31
C GLU A 150 -5.20 -1.18 3.95
N LYS A 151 -4.98 -2.50 3.91
CA LYS A 151 -4.87 -3.27 2.68
C LYS A 151 -6.16 -3.22 1.86
N LYS A 152 -7.32 -3.26 2.51
CA LYS A 152 -8.62 -3.10 1.84
C LYS A 152 -8.75 -1.71 1.20
N ASN A 153 -8.41 -0.65 1.94
CA ASN A 153 -8.44 0.73 1.44
C ASN A 153 -7.49 0.91 0.24
N LEU A 154 -6.24 0.44 0.33
CA LEU A 154 -5.27 0.53 -0.76
C LEU A 154 -5.71 -0.27 -2.01
N LYS A 155 -6.31 -1.45 -1.84
CA LYS A 155 -6.87 -2.23 -2.96
C LYS A 155 -7.99 -1.47 -3.69
N GLU A 156 -8.91 -0.86 -2.94
CA GLU A 156 -9.96 -0.04 -3.53
C GLU A 156 -9.37 1.13 -4.33
N LYS A 157 -8.33 1.79 -3.80
CA LYS A 157 -7.61 2.85 -4.52
C LYS A 157 -6.98 2.35 -5.81
N CYS A 158 -6.31 1.19 -5.81
CA CYS A 158 -5.75 0.59 -7.04
C CYS A 158 -6.81 0.28 -8.10
N LEU A 159 -7.99 -0.22 -7.69
CA LEU A 159 -9.11 -0.46 -8.61
C LEU A 159 -9.60 0.85 -9.23
N THR A 160 -9.82 1.88 -8.41
CA THR A 160 -10.24 3.20 -8.92
C THR A 160 -9.18 3.84 -9.83
N ALA A 161 -7.89 3.60 -9.58
CA ALA A 161 -6.79 4.07 -10.43
C ALA A 161 -6.76 3.34 -11.77
N TRP A 162 -7.06 2.04 -11.79
CA TRP A 162 -7.17 1.28 -13.04
C TRP A 162 -8.34 1.75 -13.91
N ASP A 163 -9.51 2.00 -13.31
CA ASP A 163 -10.65 2.58 -14.02
C ASP A 163 -10.32 3.97 -14.57
N MET A 164 -9.63 4.80 -13.79
CA MET A 164 -9.20 6.14 -14.22
C MET A 164 -8.18 6.08 -15.37
N ALA A 165 -7.19 5.18 -15.31
CA ALA A 165 -6.22 4.98 -16.39
C ALA A 165 -6.91 4.57 -17.70
N SER A 166 -7.91 3.68 -17.62
CA SER A 166 -8.73 3.26 -18.77
C SER A 166 -9.51 4.44 -19.35
N ARG A 167 -10.07 5.32 -18.51
CA ARG A 167 -10.76 6.56 -18.96
C ARG A 167 -9.82 7.52 -19.67
N LEU A 168 -8.62 7.73 -19.14
CA LEU A 168 -7.61 8.58 -19.77
C LEU A 168 -7.14 8.01 -21.11
N GLU A 169 -6.99 6.69 -21.24
CA GLU A 169 -6.66 6.03 -22.50
C GLU A 169 -7.76 6.19 -23.57
N MET A 170 -9.02 6.05 -23.17
CA MET A 170 -10.15 6.34 -24.05
C MET A 170 -10.17 7.80 -24.50
N MET A 171 -9.87 8.75 -23.60
CA MET A 171 -9.81 10.17 -23.96
C MET A 171 -8.65 10.50 -24.89
N GLU A 172 -7.46 9.93 -24.67
CA GLU A 172 -6.31 10.05 -25.56
C GLU A 172 -6.66 9.60 -26.98
N THR A 173 -7.27 8.42 -27.10
CA THR A 173 -7.71 7.86 -28.39
C THR A 173 -8.74 8.76 -29.07
N ARG A 174 -9.73 9.26 -28.30
CA ARG A 174 -10.80 10.12 -28.82
C ARG A 174 -10.28 11.45 -29.33
N ILE A 175 -9.35 12.09 -28.62
CA ILE A 175 -8.68 13.32 -29.08
C ILE A 175 -7.81 13.04 -30.29
N GLY A 176 -7.00 11.98 -30.26
CA GLY A 176 -6.13 11.62 -31.38
C GLY A 176 -6.91 11.47 -32.68
N LEU A 177 -7.99 10.69 -32.66
CA LEU A 177 -8.85 10.47 -33.83
C LEU A 177 -9.55 11.77 -34.28
N ASN A 178 -10.06 12.59 -33.35
CA ASN A 178 -10.70 13.85 -33.71
C ASN A 178 -9.73 14.82 -34.40
N LEU A 179 -8.48 14.88 -33.90
CA LEU A 179 -7.41 15.69 -34.48
C LEU A 179 -7.01 15.20 -35.88
N GLU A 180 -6.90 13.88 -36.09
CA GLU A 180 -6.65 13.30 -37.42
C GLU A 180 -7.72 13.74 -38.42
N PHE A 181 -9.01 13.60 -38.07
CA PHE A 181 -10.09 14.06 -38.94
C PHE A 181 -10.04 15.57 -39.20
N LYS A 182 -9.74 16.40 -38.19
CA LYS A 182 -9.63 17.85 -38.38
C LYS A 182 -8.44 18.20 -39.30
N LYS A 183 -7.32 17.48 -39.22
CA LYS A 183 -6.16 17.64 -40.12
C LYS A 183 -6.48 17.25 -41.57
N GLU A 184 -7.27 16.21 -41.79
CA GLU A 184 -7.75 15.85 -43.13
C GLU A 184 -8.67 16.91 -43.74
N VAL A 185 -9.56 17.49 -42.93
CA VAL A 185 -10.39 18.62 -43.35
C VAL A 185 -9.52 19.83 -43.70
N LEU A 186 -8.55 20.17 -42.84
CA LEU A 186 -7.60 21.26 -43.10
C LEU A 186 -6.84 21.05 -44.42
N PHE A 187 -6.36 19.82 -44.67
CA PHE A 187 -5.66 19.48 -45.90
C PHE A 187 -6.58 19.64 -47.13
N THR A 188 -7.83 19.20 -47.01
CA THR A 188 -8.82 19.34 -48.07
C THR A 188 -9.10 20.80 -48.39
N ASP A 189 -9.32 21.64 -47.37
CA ASP A 189 -9.61 23.07 -47.54
C ASP A 189 -8.41 23.83 -48.12
N LYS A 190 -7.18 23.54 -47.65
CA LYS A 190 -5.95 24.08 -48.25
C LYS A 190 -5.79 23.68 -49.71
N ARG A 191 -6.10 22.43 -50.05
CA ARG A 191 -6.09 21.97 -51.45
C ARG A 191 -7.12 22.72 -52.27
N CYS A 192 -8.36 22.85 -51.78
CA CYS A 192 -9.42 23.59 -52.48
C CYS A 192 -9.01 25.04 -52.76
N LEU A 193 -8.32 25.70 -51.81
CA LEU A 193 -7.82 27.06 -51.97
C LEU A 193 -6.69 27.16 -53.00
N ALA A 194 -5.86 26.13 -53.12
CA ALA A 194 -4.74 26.09 -54.04
C ALA A 194 -5.13 25.78 -55.50
N ILE A 195 -6.34 25.24 -55.74
CA ILE A 195 -6.78 24.86 -57.10
C ILE A 195 -6.86 26.09 -57.99
N CYS A 196 -6.15 26.03 -59.13
CA CYS A 196 -6.16 27.03 -60.17
C CYS A 196 -6.69 26.45 -61.49
N LYS A 197 -7.25 27.31 -62.35
CA LYS A 197 -7.73 26.93 -63.70
C LYS A 197 -6.66 26.32 -64.61
N ALA A 198 -5.38 26.50 -64.28
CA ALA A 198 -4.25 25.98 -65.05
C ALA A 198 -3.82 24.57 -64.58
N ASP A 199 -4.41 24.04 -63.51
CA ASP A 199 -4.01 22.77 -62.93
C ASP A 199 -4.50 21.60 -63.79
N THR A 200 -3.64 20.60 -63.98
CA THR A 200 -3.89 19.43 -64.85
C THR A 200 -5.01 18.51 -64.35
N GLY A 201 -5.38 18.61 -63.06
CA GLY A 201 -6.42 17.79 -62.42
C GLY A 201 -7.85 18.38 -62.45
N VAL A 202 -8.03 19.57 -63.05
CA VAL A 202 -9.33 20.24 -63.11
C VAL A 202 -10.18 19.62 -64.22
N SER A 203 -11.39 19.19 -63.88
CA SER A 203 -12.33 18.58 -64.81
C SER A 203 -13.78 18.89 -64.39
N TYR A 204 -14.72 18.77 -65.32
CA TYR A 204 -16.13 18.70 -64.95
C TYR A 204 -16.36 17.46 -64.07
N LYS A 205 -17.14 17.63 -62.99
CA LYS A 205 -17.48 16.56 -62.05
C LYS A 205 -18.93 16.13 -62.28
N VAL A 206 -19.20 14.85 -62.06
CA VAL A 206 -20.56 14.31 -62.07
C VAL A 206 -21.27 14.76 -60.79
N ASP A 207 -22.44 15.38 -60.92
CA ASP A 207 -23.26 15.89 -59.81
C ASP A 207 -22.49 16.67 -58.73
N PRO A 208 -21.82 17.80 -59.06
CA PRO A 208 -20.94 18.52 -58.13
C PRO A 208 -21.66 19.09 -56.89
N LEU A 209 -22.99 19.17 -56.92
CA LEU A 209 -23.83 19.65 -55.82
C LEU A 209 -24.32 18.53 -54.90
N LYS A 210 -23.94 17.27 -55.17
CA LYS A 210 -24.33 16.10 -54.37
C LYS A 210 -23.44 15.97 -53.13
N GLY A 211 -23.94 16.45 -52.00
CA GLY A 211 -23.32 16.29 -50.68
C GLY A 211 -23.91 15.16 -49.84
N PRO A 212 -23.36 14.90 -48.64
CA PRO A 212 -23.98 14.02 -47.65
C PRO A 212 -25.36 14.56 -47.23
N LYS A 213 -26.29 13.66 -46.89
CA LYS A 213 -27.68 14.02 -46.52
C LYS A 213 -27.78 14.90 -45.27
N LYS A 214 -26.76 14.86 -44.41
CA LYS A 214 -26.65 15.68 -43.20
C LYS A 214 -25.25 16.29 -43.18
N MET A 215 -25.20 17.61 -43.07
CA MET A 215 -23.97 18.37 -42.86
C MET A 215 -24.03 19.02 -41.47
N LEU A 216 -22.88 19.11 -40.81
CA LEU A 216 -22.77 19.81 -39.53
C LEU A 216 -22.63 21.31 -39.77
N THR A 217 -23.20 22.10 -38.88
CA THR A 217 -22.92 23.53 -38.80
C THR A 217 -21.52 23.78 -38.26
N ILE A 218 -20.95 24.96 -38.53
CA ILE A 218 -19.62 25.34 -38.05
C ILE A 218 -19.61 25.36 -36.51
N GLU A 219 -20.70 25.86 -35.92
CA GLU A 219 -20.90 25.94 -34.49
C GLU A 219 -20.95 24.55 -33.84
N GLU A 220 -21.66 23.59 -34.45
CA GLU A 220 -21.68 22.20 -33.97
C GLU A 220 -20.31 21.54 -34.06
N TRP A 221 -19.57 21.77 -35.16
CA TRP A 221 -18.24 21.21 -35.36
C TRP A 221 -17.21 21.77 -34.38
N ALA A 222 -17.23 23.09 -34.14
CA ALA A 222 -16.33 23.72 -33.16
C ALA A 222 -16.68 23.30 -31.73
N ARG A 223 -17.98 23.23 -31.39
CA ARG A 223 -18.45 22.78 -30.07
C ARG A 223 -17.98 21.37 -29.73
N GLU A 224 -17.93 20.48 -30.71
CA GLU A 224 -17.40 19.12 -30.51
C GLU A 224 -15.95 19.15 -29.99
N VAL A 225 -15.09 19.98 -30.58
CA VAL A 225 -13.68 20.13 -30.18
C VAL A 225 -13.58 20.76 -28.79
N TYR A 226 -14.32 21.85 -28.54
CA TYR A 226 -14.32 22.51 -27.23
C TYR A 226 -14.78 21.58 -26.10
N ASN A 227 -15.88 20.85 -26.31
CA ASN A 227 -16.39 19.89 -25.34
C ASN A 227 -15.38 18.77 -25.08
N LEU A 228 -14.69 18.29 -26.11
CA LEU A 228 -13.70 17.23 -25.95
C LEU A 228 -12.49 17.70 -25.13
N VAL A 229 -12.01 18.92 -25.36
CA VAL A 229 -10.95 19.53 -24.56
C VAL A 229 -11.40 19.73 -23.11
N GLU A 230 -12.60 20.23 -22.88
CA GLU A 230 -13.15 20.42 -21.53
C GLU A 230 -13.27 19.10 -20.77
N LEU A 231 -13.83 18.07 -21.38
CA LEU A 231 -13.92 16.72 -20.79
C LEU A 231 -12.53 16.18 -20.45
N SER A 232 -11.55 16.38 -21.33
CA SER A 232 -10.18 15.93 -21.10
C SER A 232 -9.54 16.62 -19.90
N GLN A 233 -9.75 17.93 -19.75
CA GLN A 233 -9.28 18.68 -18.59
C GLN A 233 -9.95 18.19 -17.30
N GLN A 234 -11.24 17.85 -17.34
CA GLN A 234 -11.97 17.31 -16.19
C GLN A 234 -11.44 15.93 -15.78
N GLU A 235 -11.14 15.05 -16.74
CA GLU A 235 -10.53 13.74 -16.48
C GLU A 235 -9.13 13.87 -15.87
N ILE A 236 -8.27 14.74 -16.43
CA ILE A 236 -6.94 15.03 -15.88
C ILE A 236 -7.04 15.52 -14.43
N THR A 237 -7.95 16.45 -14.17
CA THR A 237 -8.16 17.01 -12.82
C THR A 237 -8.63 15.92 -11.84
N SER A 238 -9.52 15.04 -12.30
CA SER A 238 -10.02 13.90 -11.52
C SER A 238 -8.91 12.90 -11.20
N SER A 239 -8.06 12.59 -12.18
CA SER A 239 -6.87 11.74 -12.01
C SER A 239 -5.87 12.35 -11.04
N THR A 240 -5.59 13.65 -11.16
CA THR A 240 -4.66 14.35 -10.25
C THR A 240 -5.15 14.25 -8.80
N LYS A 241 -6.45 14.51 -8.57
CA LYS A 241 -7.07 14.39 -7.25
C LYS A 241 -7.00 12.95 -6.72
N LEU A 242 -7.17 11.95 -7.58
CA LEU A 242 -7.04 10.55 -7.18
C LEU A 242 -5.61 10.22 -6.76
N ARG A 243 -4.60 10.64 -7.52
CA ARG A 243 -3.18 10.46 -7.13
C ARG A 243 -2.87 11.09 -5.78
N GLU A 244 -3.34 12.30 -5.51
CA GLU A 244 -3.15 12.94 -4.20
C GLU A 244 -3.76 12.11 -3.06
N GLN A 245 -4.94 11.52 -3.28
CA GLN A 245 -5.56 10.64 -2.30
C GLN A 245 -4.75 9.35 -2.09
N MET A 246 -4.21 8.77 -3.16
CA MET A 246 -3.36 7.58 -3.11
C MET A 246 -2.05 7.87 -2.35
N LEU A 247 -1.40 9.00 -2.63
CA LEU A 247 -0.22 9.45 -1.93
C LEU A 247 -0.48 9.60 -0.42
N ARG A 248 -1.60 10.26 -0.05
CA ARG A 248 -2.01 10.42 1.35
C ARG A 248 -2.32 9.08 2.00
N ALA A 249 -3.01 8.18 1.31
CA ALA A 249 -3.30 6.84 1.81
C ALA A 249 -2.00 6.09 2.11
N ARG A 250 -1.03 6.06 1.18
CA ARG A 250 0.28 5.44 1.35
C ARG A 250 1.02 5.97 2.58
N ALA A 251 1.13 7.30 2.69
CA ALA A 251 1.80 7.94 3.83
C ALA A 251 1.11 7.64 5.17
N ASN A 252 -0.23 7.66 5.18
CA ASN A 252 -1.03 7.34 6.37
C ASN A 252 -0.86 5.88 6.79
N THR A 253 -0.91 4.93 5.86
CA THR A 253 -0.70 3.50 6.15
C THR A 253 0.67 3.26 6.79
N ILE A 254 1.74 3.81 6.20
CA ILE A 254 3.11 3.66 6.73
C ILE A 254 3.22 4.26 8.15
N THR A 255 2.63 5.43 8.36
CA THR A 255 2.65 6.12 9.66
C THR A 255 1.86 5.35 10.71
N ARG A 256 0.62 4.96 10.40
CA ARG A 256 -0.25 4.18 11.30
C ARG A 256 0.40 2.85 11.67
N TYR A 257 0.95 2.15 10.68
CA TYR A 257 1.66 0.89 10.91
C TYR A 257 2.89 1.09 11.82
N THR A 258 3.71 2.10 11.52
CA THR A 258 4.91 2.41 12.33
C THR A 258 4.56 2.66 13.80
N VAL A 259 3.52 3.47 14.06
CA VAL A 259 3.09 3.76 15.43
C VAL A 259 2.60 2.49 16.13
N GLN A 260 1.77 1.68 15.48
CA GLN A 260 1.27 0.43 16.08
C GLN A 260 2.40 -0.58 16.31
N PHE A 261 3.35 -0.69 15.36
CA PHE A 261 4.52 -1.55 15.50
C PHE A 261 5.34 -1.18 16.75
N ASP A 262 5.59 0.11 16.98
CA ASP A 262 6.39 0.58 18.12
C ASP A 262 5.67 0.29 19.46
N VAL A 263 4.34 0.40 19.49
CA VAL A 263 3.52 -0.01 20.65
C VAL A 263 3.65 -1.51 20.91
N THR A 264 3.51 -2.33 19.88
CA THR A 264 3.65 -3.78 19.99
C THR A 264 5.07 -4.16 20.47
N ASP A 265 6.12 -3.60 19.86
CA ASP A 265 7.54 -3.80 20.22
C ASP A 265 7.81 -3.44 21.69
N TYR A 266 7.25 -2.32 22.17
CA TYR A 266 7.36 -1.94 23.57
C TYR A 266 6.76 -2.99 24.52
N GLU A 267 5.60 -3.56 24.19
CA GLU A 267 4.96 -4.58 25.03
C GLU A 267 5.74 -5.91 25.03
N PHE A 268 6.32 -6.32 23.89
CA PHE A 268 7.27 -7.45 23.84
C PHE A 268 8.46 -7.21 24.76
N ARG A 269 9.10 -6.05 24.65
CA ARG A 269 10.27 -5.67 25.46
C ARG A 269 9.97 -5.68 26.96
N LYS A 270 8.81 -5.13 27.33
CA LYS A 270 8.31 -5.11 28.71
C LYS A 270 8.06 -6.53 29.23
N ARG A 271 7.46 -7.41 28.43
CA ARG A 271 7.22 -8.82 28.78
C ARG A 271 8.53 -9.59 28.98
N ILE A 272 9.49 -9.41 28.07
CA ILE A 272 10.85 -10.00 28.18
C ILE A 272 11.52 -9.56 29.49
N TYR A 273 11.47 -8.27 29.82
CA TYR A 273 12.02 -7.75 31.07
C TYR A 273 11.37 -8.39 32.31
N GLN A 274 10.04 -8.52 32.31
CA GLN A 274 9.31 -9.16 33.41
C GLN A 274 9.72 -10.62 33.59
N ILE A 275 9.75 -11.43 32.52
CA ILE A 275 10.15 -12.83 32.59
C ILE A 275 11.58 -12.97 33.11
N ASN A 276 12.49 -12.11 32.62
CA ASN A 276 13.88 -12.14 33.07
C ASN A 276 14.03 -11.77 34.56
N ARG A 277 13.23 -10.81 35.05
CA ARG A 277 13.18 -10.47 36.48
C ARG A 277 12.71 -11.66 37.33
N GLU A 278 11.61 -12.30 36.94
CA GLU A 278 11.07 -13.46 37.68
C GLU A 278 12.04 -14.65 37.65
N LYS A 279 12.72 -14.89 36.52
CA LYS A 279 13.79 -15.88 36.44
C LYS A 279 14.91 -15.61 37.44
N ASN A 280 15.38 -14.36 37.52
CA ASN A 280 16.46 -13.98 38.45
C ASN A 280 16.02 -14.16 39.91
N GLU A 281 14.76 -13.88 40.23
CA GLU A 281 14.18 -14.16 41.54
C GLU A 281 14.16 -15.68 41.84
N CYS A 282 13.75 -16.52 40.89
CA CYS A 282 13.83 -17.99 41.04
C CYS A 282 15.26 -18.45 41.35
N GLN A 283 16.26 -17.95 40.61
CA GLN A 283 17.67 -18.28 40.83
C GLN A 283 18.16 -17.87 42.22
N TYR A 284 17.73 -16.69 42.70
CA TYR A 284 18.03 -16.22 44.05
C TYR A 284 17.41 -17.14 45.12
N GLN A 285 16.13 -17.51 44.95
CA GLN A 285 15.44 -18.41 45.89
C GLN A 285 16.07 -19.81 45.90
N ILE A 286 16.45 -20.36 44.75
CA ILE A 286 17.17 -21.65 44.65
C ILE A 286 18.46 -21.60 45.47
N LYS A 287 19.26 -20.53 45.34
CA LYS A 287 20.49 -20.36 46.11
C LYS A 287 20.22 -20.34 47.61
N ARG A 288 19.22 -19.56 48.05
CA ARG A 288 18.84 -19.46 49.46
C ARG A 288 18.40 -20.80 50.06
N VAL A 289 17.56 -21.55 49.34
CA VAL A 289 17.10 -22.88 49.78
C VAL A 289 18.26 -23.87 49.83
N THR A 290 19.19 -23.80 48.87
CA THR A 290 20.40 -24.64 48.88
C THR A 290 21.26 -24.40 50.13
N GLU A 291 21.45 -23.14 50.51
CA GLU A 291 22.19 -22.78 51.73
C GLU A 291 21.47 -23.29 53.01
N LEU A 292 20.14 -23.18 53.06
CA LEU A 292 19.33 -23.69 54.19
C LEU A 292 19.36 -25.22 54.32
N ILE A 293 19.36 -25.95 53.20
CA ILE A 293 19.55 -27.41 53.17
C ILE A 293 20.90 -27.76 53.79
N ALA A 294 21.99 -27.15 53.33
CA ALA A 294 23.34 -27.42 53.85
C ALA A 294 23.47 -27.11 55.35
N GLN A 295 22.84 -26.02 55.83
CA GLN A 295 22.80 -25.68 57.26
C GLN A 295 22.06 -26.74 58.08
N THR A 296 20.91 -27.20 57.57
CA THR A 296 20.08 -28.23 58.23
C THR A 296 20.76 -29.59 58.24
N GLU A 297 21.46 -29.96 57.15
CA GLU A 297 22.30 -31.16 57.11
C GLU A 297 23.38 -31.12 58.19
N GLY A 298 24.06 -29.99 58.36
CA GLY A 298 25.02 -29.81 59.44
C GLY A 298 24.41 -29.92 60.84
N GLU A 299 23.17 -29.43 61.05
CA GLU A 299 22.46 -29.63 62.32
C GLU A 299 22.05 -31.09 62.55
N ILE A 300 21.65 -31.81 61.49
CA ILE A 300 21.35 -33.25 61.58
C ILE A 300 22.60 -34.01 62.01
N GLU A 301 23.76 -33.76 61.39
CA GLU A 301 25.03 -34.40 61.76
C GLU A 301 25.41 -34.13 63.22
N ARG A 302 25.27 -32.87 63.69
CA ARG A 302 25.50 -32.50 65.08
C ARG A 302 24.56 -33.21 66.04
N ALA A 303 23.27 -33.25 65.73
CA ALA A 303 22.25 -33.89 66.54
C ALA A 303 22.42 -35.41 66.59
N GLU A 304 22.84 -36.04 65.49
CA GLU A 304 23.16 -37.48 65.44
C GLU A 304 24.37 -37.82 66.31
N LEU A 305 25.44 -37.01 66.24
CA LEU A 305 26.61 -37.18 67.08
C LEU A 305 26.27 -37.01 68.57
N PHE A 306 25.48 -35.98 68.90
CA PHE A 306 25.04 -35.73 70.26
C PHE A 306 24.15 -36.87 70.80
N LEU A 307 23.19 -37.35 69.99
CA LEU A 307 22.36 -38.50 70.34
C LEU A 307 23.20 -39.76 70.60
N LYS A 308 24.26 -39.99 69.82
CA LYS A 308 25.18 -41.11 70.05
C LYS A 308 25.85 -41.01 71.41
N ASN A 309 26.37 -39.83 71.77
CA ASN A 309 27.01 -39.62 73.06
C ASN A 309 26.01 -39.87 74.21
N VAL A 310 24.80 -39.32 74.14
CA VAL A 310 23.75 -39.52 75.16
C VAL A 310 23.34 -41.00 75.26
N ARG A 311 23.31 -41.73 74.14
CA ARG A 311 23.07 -43.19 74.15
C ARG A 311 24.21 -43.96 74.80
N ASP A 312 25.46 -43.54 74.62
CA ASP A 312 26.61 -44.16 75.27
C ASP A 312 26.60 -43.87 76.79
N ASP A 313 26.22 -42.65 77.20
CA ASP A 313 25.98 -42.32 78.62
C ASP A 313 24.87 -43.18 79.22
N LEU A 314 23.76 -43.37 78.49
CA LEU A 314 22.66 -44.24 78.93
C LEU A 314 23.12 -45.69 79.12
N LYS A 315 23.93 -46.24 78.19
CA LYS A 315 24.49 -47.59 78.35
C LYS A 315 25.33 -47.70 79.61
N CYS A 316 26.14 -46.68 79.92
CA CYS A 316 26.95 -46.66 81.14
C CYS A 316 26.05 -46.65 82.39
N ALA A 317 25.02 -45.82 82.42
CA ALA A 317 24.07 -45.74 83.54
C ALA A 317 23.28 -47.05 83.72
N GLU A 318 22.78 -47.65 82.64
CA GLU A 318 22.08 -48.95 82.67
C GLU A 318 22.99 -50.09 83.13
N THR A 319 24.24 -50.11 82.66
CA THR A 319 25.25 -51.10 83.10
C THR A 319 25.52 -50.97 84.60
N ARG A 320 25.75 -49.74 85.09
CA ARG A 320 25.93 -49.46 86.53
C ARG A 320 24.73 -49.91 87.36
N CYS A 321 23.51 -49.74 86.83
CA CYS A 321 22.29 -50.20 87.48
C CYS A 321 22.21 -51.73 87.52
N ALA A 322 22.54 -52.41 86.41
CA ALA A 322 22.56 -53.87 86.29
C ALA A 322 23.58 -54.51 87.25
N ASP A 323 24.81 -53.98 87.29
CA ASP A 323 25.89 -54.49 88.15
C ASP A 323 25.52 -54.45 89.64
N ARG A 324 24.74 -53.44 90.05
CA ARG A 324 24.26 -53.34 91.44
C ARG A 324 23.26 -54.43 91.82
N PHE A 325 22.55 -55.05 90.87
CA PHE A 325 21.65 -56.18 91.14
C PHE A 325 22.38 -57.51 91.38
N PHE A 326 23.67 -57.60 91.05
CA PHE A 326 24.50 -58.78 91.35
C PHE A 326 25.10 -58.77 92.77
N ARG A 327 24.76 -57.79 93.60
CA ARG A 327 25.16 -57.81 95.01
C ARG A 327 24.57 -59.04 95.71
N PRO A 328 25.31 -59.68 96.64
CA PRO A 328 24.74 -60.75 97.48
C PRO A 328 23.44 -60.30 98.15
N GLU A 329 22.44 -61.18 98.23
CA GLU A 329 21.07 -60.84 98.69
C GLU A 329 21.04 -60.13 100.06
N VAL A 330 22.00 -60.45 100.94
CA VAL A 330 22.12 -59.89 102.29
C VAL A 330 22.59 -58.43 102.30
N ASP A 331 23.29 -57.97 101.25
CA ASP A 331 23.86 -56.62 101.11
C ASP A 331 23.16 -55.79 100.02
N ALA A 332 22.06 -56.30 99.46
CA ALA A 332 21.24 -55.61 98.48
C ALA A 332 20.53 -54.41 99.13
N THR A 333 20.97 -53.20 98.78
CA THR A 333 20.57 -51.96 99.44
C THR A 333 20.06 -50.92 98.45
N MET A 334 18.90 -50.33 98.76
CA MET A 334 18.38 -49.12 98.11
C MET A 334 18.96 -47.89 98.80
N ASP A 335 20.25 -47.67 98.57
CA ASP A 335 20.98 -46.50 99.07
C ASP A 335 20.80 -45.28 98.15
N GLU A 336 21.36 -44.14 98.54
CA GLU A 336 21.24 -42.89 97.78
C GLU A 336 21.79 -42.98 96.33
N PRO A 337 22.94 -43.64 96.07
CA PRO A 337 23.37 -43.92 94.70
C PRO A 337 22.43 -44.84 93.90
N TYR A 338 21.69 -45.76 94.54
CA TYR A 338 20.68 -46.56 93.84
C TYR A 338 19.56 -45.68 93.28
N TYR A 339 19.03 -44.74 94.06
CA TYR A 339 18.00 -43.82 93.57
C TYR A 339 18.54 -42.91 92.48
N GLY A 340 19.73 -42.32 92.68
CA GLY A 340 20.32 -41.40 91.69
C GLY A 340 20.62 -42.03 90.33
N ILE A 341 21.14 -43.27 90.27
CA ILE A 341 21.41 -43.96 88.99
C ILE A 341 20.10 -44.38 88.30
N ASN A 342 19.08 -44.79 89.06
CA ASN A 342 17.76 -45.09 88.47
C ASN A 342 17.11 -43.85 87.86
N GLU A 343 17.18 -42.70 88.54
CA GLU A 343 16.71 -41.42 88.00
C GLU A 343 17.50 -40.99 86.76
N GLU A 344 18.83 -41.15 86.79
CA GLU A 344 19.73 -40.90 85.64
C GLU A 344 19.31 -41.72 84.41
N VAL A 345 19.03 -43.02 84.57
CA VAL A 345 18.55 -43.90 83.49
C VAL A 345 17.20 -43.44 82.95
N VAL A 346 16.24 -43.09 83.82
CA VAL A 346 14.91 -42.59 83.39
C VAL A 346 15.06 -41.31 82.58
N HIS A 347 15.82 -40.33 83.09
CA HIS A 347 16.05 -39.06 82.41
C HIS A 347 16.78 -39.23 81.08
N LEU A 348 17.83 -40.04 81.02
CA LEU A 348 18.56 -40.29 79.77
C LEU A 348 17.68 -40.98 78.74
N ARG A 349 16.80 -41.91 79.13
CA ARG A 349 15.81 -42.53 78.23
C ARG A 349 14.83 -41.50 77.66
N GLU A 350 14.31 -40.61 78.49
CA GLU A 350 13.43 -39.53 78.05
C GLU A 350 14.14 -38.59 77.06
N ARG A 351 15.39 -38.21 77.34
CA ARG A 351 16.19 -37.35 76.45
C ARG A 351 16.54 -38.01 75.13
N VAL A 352 16.86 -39.30 75.12
CA VAL A 352 17.05 -40.06 73.87
C VAL A 352 15.78 -39.99 73.00
N GLN A 353 14.60 -40.23 73.58
CA GLN A 353 13.34 -40.14 72.84
C GLN A 353 13.05 -38.73 72.31
N GLU A 354 13.35 -37.69 73.08
CA GLU A 354 13.15 -36.30 72.66
C GLU A 354 14.09 -35.91 71.51
N LEU A 355 15.37 -36.28 71.59
CA LEU A 355 16.36 -36.04 70.55
C LEU A 355 16.05 -36.81 69.26
N GLU A 356 15.57 -38.05 69.36
CA GLU A 356 15.10 -38.82 68.21
C GLU A 356 13.94 -38.13 67.49
N LYS A 357 12.96 -37.60 68.25
CA LYS A 357 11.86 -36.81 67.68
C LYS A 357 12.35 -35.55 66.98
N GLN A 358 13.30 -34.83 67.58
CA GLN A 358 13.89 -33.64 66.95
C GLN A 358 14.64 -33.98 65.67
N LEU A 359 15.39 -35.09 65.63
CA LEU A 359 16.06 -35.57 64.41
C LEU A 359 15.08 -35.90 63.29
N VAL A 360 13.96 -36.55 63.61
CA VAL A 360 12.89 -36.79 62.62
C VAL A 360 12.36 -35.46 62.08
N ALA A 361 12.08 -34.49 62.96
CA ALA A 361 11.59 -33.18 62.54
C ALA A 361 12.58 -32.43 61.63
N LEU A 362 13.89 -32.50 61.90
CA LEU A 362 14.93 -31.91 61.06
C LEU A 362 15.01 -32.60 59.69
N ARG A 363 14.96 -33.93 59.65
CA ARG A 363 14.95 -34.70 58.39
C ARG A 363 13.71 -34.40 57.54
N ASP A 364 12.54 -34.31 58.17
CA ASP A 364 11.30 -33.94 57.50
C ASP A 364 11.37 -32.51 56.94
N PHE A 365 11.98 -31.58 57.69
CA PHE A 365 12.21 -30.22 57.22
C PHE A 365 13.15 -30.17 56.02
N ARG A 366 14.28 -30.92 56.05
CA ARG A 366 15.20 -31.05 54.91
C ARG A 366 14.48 -31.59 53.66
N ASN A 367 13.73 -32.68 53.79
CA ASN A 367 13.00 -33.29 52.67
C ASN A 367 11.99 -32.31 52.04
N ARG A 368 11.33 -31.47 52.85
CA ARG A 368 10.45 -30.41 52.34
C ARG A 368 11.23 -29.35 51.55
N MET A 369 12.37 -28.89 52.05
CA MET A 369 13.21 -27.93 51.33
C MET A 369 13.76 -28.48 50.01
N GLU A 370 14.12 -29.77 49.97
CA GLU A 370 14.52 -30.44 48.73
C GLU A 370 13.39 -30.46 47.70
N ALA A 371 12.15 -30.73 48.13
CA ALA A 371 10.97 -30.67 47.27
C ALA A 371 10.72 -29.23 46.76
N ASP A 372 10.82 -28.22 47.62
CA ASP A 372 10.69 -26.81 47.24
C ASP A 372 11.78 -26.39 46.24
N GLN A 373 13.03 -26.82 46.45
CA GLN A 373 14.14 -26.56 45.54
C GLN A 373 13.89 -27.18 44.17
N TYR A 374 13.38 -28.42 44.12
CA TYR A 374 13.01 -29.07 42.87
C TYR A 374 11.93 -28.27 42.13
N THR A 375 10.86 -27.85 42.82
CA THR A 375 9.81 -27.03 42.23
C THR A 375 10.37 -25.72 41.67
N LEU A 376 11.21 -25.00 42.43
CA LEU A 376 11.84 -23.76 41.96
C LEU A 376 12.71 -23.97 40.71
N LYS A 377 13.48 -25.07 40.64
CA LYS A 377 14.26 -25.43 39.46
C LYS A 377 13.38 -25.68 38.23
N THR A 378 12.23 -26.35 38.41
CA THR A 378 11.28 -26.54 37.30
C THR A 378 10.67 -25.22 36.82
N GLU A 379 10.37 -24.29 37.73
CA GLU A 379 9.91 -22.95 37.38
C GLU A 379 10.98 -22.14 36.64
N GLU A 380 12.25 -22.21 37.05
CA GLU A 380 13.36 -21.55 36.35
C GLU A 380 13.49 -22.03 34.89
N VAL A 381 13.39 -23.34 34.66
CA VAL A 381 13.40 -23.92 33.29
C VAL A 381 12.21 -23.42 32.48
N SER A 382 11.03 -23.29 33.09
CA SER A 382 9.84 -22.73 32.45
C SER A 382 10.06 -21.28 32.03
N LYS A 383 10.58 -20.43 32.93
CA LYS A 383 10.91 -19.02 32.65
C LYS A 383 11.96 -18.88 31.56
N ASN A 384 13.00 -19.71 31.59
CA ASN A 384 14.04 -19.74 30.55
C ASN A 384 13.47 -20.06 29.16
N THR A 385 12.61 -21.08 29.08
CA THR A 385 11.97 -21.48 27.82
C THR A 385 11.07 -20.37 27.29
N SER A 386 10.25 -19.76 28.15
CA SER A 386 9.39 -18.64 27.75
C SER A 386 10.20 -17.42 27.32
N LEU A 387 11.31 -17.11 28.00
CA LEU A 387 12.19 -16.00 27.63
C LEU A 387 12.76 -16.19 26.21
N GLN A 388 13.19 -17.41 25.87
CA GLN A 388 13.68 -17.72 24.53
C GLN A 388 12.61 -17.56 23.46
N VAL A 389 11.38 -18.02 23.74
CA VAL A 389 10.24 -17.88 22.81
C VAL A 389 9.91 -16.40 22.56
N GLU A 390 9.89 -15.57 23.60
CA GLU A 390 9.60 -14.13 23.47
C GLU A 390 10.68 -13.38 22.69
N LEU A 391 11.95 -13.72 22.94
CA LEU A 391 13.08 -13.16 22.19
C LEU A 391 13.00 -13.54 20.71
N GLN A 392 12.72 -14.81 20.40
CA GLN A 392 12.57 -15.27 19.02
C GLN A 392 11.41 -14.57 18.30
N ALA A 393 10.26 -14.40 18.97
CA ALA A 393 9.12 -13.70 18.40
C ALA A 393 9.44 -12.23 18.10
N LEU A 394 10.16 -11.56 19.02
CA LEU A 394 10.61 -10.20 18.82
C LEU A 394 11.65 -10.08 17.70
N ASP A 395 12.60 -11.00 17.61
CA ASP A 395 13.66 -11.00 16.60
C ASP A 395 13.08 -11.12 15.18
N VAL A 396 12.08 -11.98 14.96
CA VAL A 396 11.40 -12.10 13.66
C VAL A 396 10.73 -10.78 13.26
N ARG A 397 10.10 -10.08 14.21
CA ARG A 397 9.48 -8.77 13.97
C ARG A 397 10.50 -7.72 13.58
N LEU A 398 11.63 -7.66 14.29
CA LEU A 398 12.70 -6.70 14.03
C LEU A 398 13.47 -7.03 12.74
N ALA A 399 13.56 -8.31 12.37
CA ALA A 399 14.14 -8.73 11.09
C ALA A 399 13.27 -8.29 9.89
N GLY A 400 11.95 -8.42 9.99
CA GLY A 400 11.01 -8.08 8.91
C GLY A 400 10.85 -6.58 8.62
N ARG A 401 11.27 -5.70 9.54
CA ARG A 401 11.35 -4.26 9.31
C ARG A 401 12.78 -3.95 8.87
N ASP A 402 13.01 -3.63 7.60
CA ASP A 402 14.29 -3.07 7.14
C ASP A 402 14.48 -1.67 7.74
N ASP A 403 14.81 -1.62 9.03
CA ASP A 403 15.18 -0.41 9.73
C ASP A 403 16.69 -0.21 9.55
N PRO A 404 17.17 0.84 8.86
CA PRO A 404 18.59 1.14 8.70
C PRO A 404 19.31 1.41 10.03
N LYS A 405 18.60 1.44 11.16
CA LYS A 405 19.17 1.42 12.51
C LYS A 405 19.61 0.02 12.99
N LYS A 406 19.57 -1.01 12.13
CA LYS A 406 20.17 -2.34 12.36
C LYS A 406 21.71 -2.27 12.41
N LEU A 407 22.24 -1.68 13.49
CA LEU A 407 23.62 -1.87 13.94
C LEU A 407 23.64 -2.05 15.46
N TYR A 408 22.81 -2.96 15.96
CA TYR A 408 22.87 -3.39 17.36
C TYR A 408 22.97 -4.91 17.40
N GLY A 409 24.18 -5.40 17.66
CA GLY A 409 24.45 -6.82 17.85
C GLY A 409 23.64 -7.37 19.03
N TYR A 410 22.80 -8.36 18.74
CA TYR A 410 21.96 -9.04 19.69
C TYR A 410 22.80 -10.04 20.49
N SER A 411 23.12 -9.66 21.73
CA SER A 411 23.45 -10.59 22.80
C SER A 411 22.36 -10.44 23.87
N ALA A 412 21.79 -11.56 24.32
CA ALA A 412 20.73 -11.58 25.34
C ALA A 412 21.13 -10.83 26.62
N ASP A 413 22.41 -10.93 27.01
CA ASP A 413 22.97 -10.23 28.16
C ASP A 413 23.13 -8.72 27.91
N VAL A 414 23.44 -8.32 26.68
CA VAL A 414 23.58 -6.90 26.28
C VAL A 414 22.22 -6.20 26.23
N LEU A 415 21.16 -6.89 25.78
CA LEU A 415 19.79 -6.38 25.80
C LEU A 415 19.27 -6.22 27.23
N ALA A 416 19.44 -7.22 28.09
CA ALA A 416 19.05 -7.14 29.49
C ALA A 416 19.78 -6.00 30.23
N SER A 417 21.08 -5.81 29.96
CA SER A 417 21.90 -4.72 30.53
C SER A 417 21.49 -3.32 30.04
N ARG A 418 21.06 -3.18 28.78
CA ARG A 418 20.65 -1.89 28.19
C ARG A 418 19.19 -1.53 28.45
N MET A 419 18.30 -2.51 28.61
CA MET A 419 16.89 -2.28 28.97
C MET A 419 16.72 -1.58 30.33
N VAL A 420 17.66 -1.81 31.27
CA VAL A 420 17.74 -1.09 32.55
C VAL A 420 17.90 0.44 32.35
N ARG A 421 18.43 0.89 31.20
CA ARG A 421 18.64 2.32 30.90
C ARG A 421 17.47 2.98 30.15
N GLN A 422 16.53 2.22 29.58
CA GLN A 422 15.43 2.73 28.76
C GLN A 422 14.07 2.71 29.45
N LEU A 423 13.95 2.01 30.58
CA LEU A 423 12.79 2.13 31.46
C LEU A 423 13.03 3.31 32.42
N PRO A 424 12.07 4.23 32.62
CA PRO A 424 12.19 5.22 33.69
C PRO A 424 12.39 4.47 35.01
N PRO A 425 13.24 4.99 35.92
CA PRO A 425 13.51 4.33 37.19
C PRO A 425 12.18 4.04 37.89
N PRO A 426 12.03 2.89 38.57
CA PRO A 426 10.82 2.57 39.31
C PRO A 426 10.51 3.74 40.24
N PHE A 427 9.27 4.23 40.18
CA PHE A 427 8.78 5.32 41.03
C PHE A 427 9.25 5.05 42.45
N VAL A 428 10.20 5.86 42.92
CA VAL A 428 10.63 5.85 44.31
C VAL A 428 9.40 6.25 45.10
N GLN A 429 8.71 5.28 45.68
CA GLN A 429 7.75 5.55 46.74
C GLN A 429 8.57 6.23 47.84
N TYR A 430 8.38 7.54 47.96
CA TYR A 430 8.91 8.30 49.08
C TYR A 430 8.41 7.62 50.37
N SER A 431 9.31 6.92 51.04
CA SER A 431 9.15 6.51 52.42
C SER A 431 9.07 7.80 53.24
N ASN A 432 7.86 8.25 53.51
CA ASN A 432 7.60 9.27 54.52
C ASN A 432 7.90 8.64 55.88
N LYS A 433 9.16 8.75 56.32
CA LYS A 433 9.48 8.74 57.75
C LYS A 433 8.89 10.02 58.37
N LYS A 434 7.94 9.85 59.28
CA LYS A 434 7.73 10.75 60.40
C LYS A 434 8.18 10.02 61.66
#